data_AF-A0A6I3CK12-F1
#
_entry.id   AF-A0A6I3CK12-F1
#
_cell.length_a   1.000
_cell.length_b   1.000
_cell.length_c   1.000
_cell.angle_alpha   90.00
_cell.angle_beta   90.00
_cell.angle_gamma   90.00
#
_symmetry.space_group_name_H-M   'P 1'
#
loop_
_entity.id
_entity.type
_entity.pdbx_description
1 polymer ?
#
loop_
_entity_poly.entity_id
_entity_poly.type
_entity_poly.pdbx_seq_one_letter_code
_entity_poly.pdbx_strand_id
1 'polypeptide(L)'
;VLNYGHTFGHAIERVEDYRWRHGEAISVGMIFVAELARLGGRLGESEVATHREILGSLGLPTSYAPGRWEQLLAAMQVDKKARGNTLRFVILTGIGHPVEWSGPDPDLLLAAYESLTA
;
A
#
# COMPACT_ATOMS: atom_id res chain seq x y z
N VAL A 1 13.72 4.39 3.15
CA VAL A 1 12.70 4.97 4.06
C VAL A 1 11.66 5.82 3.34
N LEU A 2 12.02 6.69 2.38
CA LEU A 2 11.08 7.61 1.71
C LEU A 2 9.98 6.97 0.86
N ASN A 3 10.06 5.66 0.55
CA ASN A 3 9.13 4.98 -0.35
C ASN A 3 7.90 4.37 0.36
N TYR A 4 7.54 4.84 1.56
CA TYR A 4 6.37 4.36 2.30
C TYR A 4 5.10 4.63 1.49
N GLY A 5 4.29 3.59 1.23
CA GLY A 5 3.11 3.63 0.36
C GLY A 5 3.36 3.69 -1.15
N HIS A 6 4.59 3.97 -1.61
CA HIS A 6 4.85 4.26 -3.03
C HIS A 6 4.76 3.04 -3.95
N THR A 7 5.06 1.83 -3.47
CA THR A 7 4.94 0.62 -4.31
C THR A 7 3.52 0.40 -4.80
N PHE A 8 2.53 0.55 -3.91
CA PHE A 8 1.13 0.41 -4.27
C PHE A 8 0.57 1.68 -4.93
N GLY A 9 0.96 2.87 -4.43
CA GLY A 9 0.54 4.13 -5.04
C GLY A 9 0.96 4.27 -6.51
N HIS A 10 2.21 3.94 -6.85
CA HIS A 10 2.64 3.93 -8.25
C HIS A 10 1.97 2.83 -9.10
N ALA A 11 1.42 1.78 -8.47
CA ALA A 11 0.61 0.80 -9.18
C ALA A 11 -0.77 1.38 -9.52
N ILE A 12 -1.40 2.09 -8.58
CA ILE A 12 -2.64 2.84 -8.83
C ILE A 12 -2.44 3.83 -9.97
N GLU A 13 -1.41 4.67 -9.91
CA GLU A 13 -1.13 5.66 -10.96
C GLU A 13 -1.05 5.01 -12.33
N ARG A 14 -0.37 3.85 -12.45
CA ARG A 14 -0.27 3.13 -13.72
C ARG A 14 -1.59 2.51 -14.17
N VAL A 15 -2.35 1.89 -13.27
CA VAL A 15 -3.63 1.24 -13.57
C VAL A 15 -4.71 2.27 -13.96
N GLU A 16 -4.60 3.49 -13.42
CA GLU A 16 -5.53 4.60 -13.67
C GLU A 16 -5.08 5.53 -14.80
N ASP A 17 -4.14 5.10 -15.65
CA ASP A 17 -3.57 5.92 -16.73
C ASP A 17 -3.09 7.31 -16.27
N TYR A 18 -2.51 7.40 -15.07
CA TYR A 18 -2.02 8.62 -14.43
C TYR A 18 -3.08 9.72 -14.23
N ARG A 19 -4.37 9.34 -14.13
CA ARG A 19 -5.47 10.30 -13.87
C ARG A 19 -5.62 10.67 -12.40
N TRP A 20 -5.14 9.83 -11.50
CA TRP A 20 -5.07 10.14 -10.07
C TRP A 20 -3.93 11.10 -9.77
N ARG A 21 -4.12 12.04 -8.85
CA ARG A 21 -3.00 12.86 -8.37
C ARG A 21 -2.04 11.98 -7.59
N HIS A 22 -0.74 12.27 -7.71
CA HIS A 22 0.30 11.51 -7.02
C HIS A 22 0.01 11.35 -5.51
N GLY A 23 -0.28 12.45 -4.82
CA GLY A 23 -0.59 12.43 -3.39
C GLY A 23 -1.81 11.58 -3.01
N GLU A 24 -2.82 11.50 -3.88
CA GLU A 24 -4.02 10.66 -3.69
C GLU A 24 -3.69 9.17 -3.86
N ALA A 25 -2.85 8.82 -4.84
CA ALA A 25 -2.39 7.45 -5.00
C ALA A 25 -1.49 7.01 -3.83
N ILE A 26 -0.59 7.89 -3.36
CA ILE A 26 0.27 7.62 -2.22
C ILE A 26 -0.54 7.49 -0.92
N SER A 27 -1.59 8.28 -0.69
CA SER A 27 -2.41 8.15 0.52
C SER A 27 -3.07 6.79 0.62
N VAL A 28 -3.64 6.28 -0.48
CA VAL A 28 -4.17 4.90 -0.53
C VAL A 28 -3.04 3.89 -0.33
N GLY A 29 -1.89 4.11 -0.97
CA GLY A 29 -0.71 3.28 -0.79
C GLY A 29 -0.23 3.19 0.67
N MET A 30 -0.32 4.28 1.44
CA MET A 30 0.00 4.31 2.87
C MET A 30 -0.97 3.45 3.68
N ILE A 31 -2.28 3.52 3.41
CA ILE A 31 -3.24 2.63 4.06
C ILE A 31 -2.97 1.17 3.70
N PHE A 32 -2.67 0.87 2.43
CA PHE A 32 -2.34 -0.49 1.99
C PHE A 32 -1.18 -1.08 2.80
N VAL A 33 -0.05 -0.36 2.92
CA VAL A 33 1.12 -0.87 3.66
C VAL A 33 0.90 -0.89 5.17
N ALA A 34 0.00 -0.05 5.71
CA ALA A 34 -0.40 -0.10 7.12
C ALA A 34 -1.25 -1.35 7.42
N GLU A 35 -2.24 -1.66 6.58
CA GLU A 35 -3.03 -2.90 6.67
C GLU A 35 -2.15 -4.14 6.48
N LEU A 36 -1.24 -4.12 5.51
CA LEU A 36 -0.28 -5.20 5.31
C LEU A 36 0.59 -5.44 6.55
N ALA A 37 1.08 -4.36 7.19
CA ALA A 37 1.85 -4.46 8.43
C ALA A 37 0.99 -5.01 9.58
N ARG A 38 -0.27 -4.59 9.69
CA ARG A 38 -1.21 -5.07 10.70
C ARG A 38 -1.52 -6.56 10.54
N LEU A 39 -1.88 -6.98 9.33
CA LEU A 39 -2.12 -8.40 9.01
C LEU A 39 -0.86 -9.26 9.21
N GLY A 40 0.32 -8.67 8.97
CA GLY A 40 1.61 -9.28 9.29
C GLY A 40 1.99 -9.25 10.77
N GLY A 41 1.14 -8.78 11.68
CA GLY A 41 1.42 -8.73 13.12
C GLY A 41 2.52 -7.74 13.53
N ARG A 42 2.78 -6.72 12.71
CA ARG A 42 3.84 -5.73 12.91
C ARG A 42 3.33 -4.36 13.33
N LEU A 43 2.04 -4.09 13.11
CA LEU A 43 1.38 -2.83 13.44
C LEU A 43 0.03 -3.11 14.11
N GLY A 44 -0.40 -2.23 15.02
CA GLY A 44 -1.69 -2.34 15.70
C GLY A 44 -2.86 -1.76 14.88
N GLU A 45 -4.08 -2.16 15.24
CA GLU A 45 -5.31 -1.62 14.64
C GLU A 45 -5.47 -0.11 14.90
N SER A 46 -5.13 0.37 16.09
CA SER A 46 -5.18 1.80 16.44
C SER A 46 -4.22 2.65 15.60
N GLU A 47 -3.08 2.08 15.20
CA GLU A 47 -2.12 2.76 14.34
C GLU A 47 -2.66 2.85 12.91
N VAL A 48 -3.28 1.80 12.38
CA VAL A 48 -3.97 1.86 11.09
C VAL A 48 -5.12 2.88 11.12
N ALA A 49 -5.90 2.93 12.20
CA ALA A 49 -6.95 3.92 12.39
C ALA A 49 -6.39 5.34 12.36
N THR A 50 -5.25 5.60 13.02
CA THR A 50 -4.54 6.88 12.97
C THR A 50 -4.18 7.28 11.52
N HIS A 51 -3.75 6.34 10.68
CA HIS A 51 -3.47 6.64 9.27
C HIS A 51 -4.73 7.11 8.54
N ARG A 52 -5.85 6.39 8.71
CA ARG A 52 -7.14 6.73 8.08
C ARG A 52 -7.68 8.07 8.57
N GLU A 53 -7.58 8.34 9.86
CA GLU A 53 -8.02 9.60 10.46
C GLU A 53 -7.24 10.79 9.92
N ILE A 54 -5.90 10.74 9.95
CA ILE A 54 -5.05 11.85 9.49
C ILE A 54 -5.27 12.10 7.99
N LEU A 55 -5.17 11.06 7.15
CA LEU A 55 -5.32 11.21 5.71
C LEU A 55 -6.74 11.66 5.33
N GLY A 56 -7.76 11.10 5.99
CA GLY A 56 -9.16 11.49 5.79
C GLY A 56 -9.43 12.94 6.21
N SER A 57 -8.83 13.41 7.32
CA SER A 57 -8.95 14.81 7.77
C SER A 57 -8.38 15.83 6.77
N LEU A 58 -7.45 15.39 5.91
CA LEU A 58 -6.86 16.19 4.83
C LEU A 58 -7.66 16.08 3.52
N GLY A 59 -8.75 15.32 3.50
CA GLY A 59 -9.55 15.07 2.30
C GLY A 59 -8.87 14.13 1.30
N LEU A 60 -7.85 13.37 1.72
CA LEU A 60 -7.18 12.39 0.86
C LEU A 60 -7.94 11.06 0.83
N PRO A 61 -7.93 10.35 -0.31
CA PRO A 61 -8.56 9.05 -0.40
C PRO A 61 -7.83 8.01 0.46
N THR A 62 -8.61 7.15 1.13
CA THR A 62 -8.14 6.08 2.01
C THR A 62 -8.66 4.69 1.60
N SER A 63 -9.32 4.63 0.44
CA SER A 63 -9.89 3.43 -0.18
C SER A 63 -9.61 3.41 -1.67
N TYR A 64 -9.81 2.26 -2.30
CA TYR A 64 -9.65 2.09 -3.75
C TYR A 64 -10.70 1.13 -4.31
N ALA A 65 -10.87 1.13 -5.63
CA ALA A 65 -11.91 0.33 -6.27
C ALA A 65 -11.65 -1.19 -6.13
N PRO A 66 -12.69 -2.01 -5.87
CA PRO A 66 -12.59 -3.47 -5.92
C PRO A 66 -12.36 -3.99 -7.34
N GLY A 67 -11.96 -5.26 -7.46
CA GLY A 67 -11.81 -5.94 -8.75
C GLY A 67 -10.60 -5.51 -9.59
N ARG A 68 -9.64 -4.80 -9.02
CA ARG A 68 -8.43 -4.30 -9.69
C ARG A 68 -7.15 -5.02 -9.30
N TRP A 69 -7.22 -6.00 -8.40
CA TRP A 69 -6.06 -6.67 -7.80
C TRP A 69 -5.03 -7.15 -8.83
N GLU A 70 -5.45 -7.94 -9.82
CA GLU A 70 -4.53 -8.51 -10.82
C GLU A 70 -3.74 -7.45 -11.60
N GLN A 71 -4.40 -6.34 -11.94
CA GLN A 71 -3.77 -5.21 -12.65
C GLN A 71 -2.74 -4.51 -11.75
N LEU A 72 -3.10 -4.29 -10.48
CA LEU A 72 -2.22 -3.68 -9.48
C LEU A 72 -1.01 -4.57 -9.18
N LEU A 73 -1.23 -5.88 -8.99
CA LEU A 73 -0.17 -6.86 -8.73
C LEU A 73 0.82 -6.91 -9.90
N ALA A 74 0.31 -6.97 -11.13
CA ALA A 74 1.15 -6.91 -12.33
C ALA A 74 1.94 -5.58 -12.39
N ALA A 75 1.30 -4.45 -12.13
CA ALA A 75 1.96 -3.14 -12.13
C ALA A 75 3.06 -3.02 -11.06
N MET A 76 2.86 -3.57 -9.86
CA MET A 76 3.88 -3.64 -8.80
C MET A 76 5.08 -4.51 -9.19
N GLN A 77 4.87 -5.55 -10.00
CA GLN A 77 5.93 -6.46 -10.47
C GLN A 77 6.71 -5.91 -11.67
N VAL A 78 6.08 -5.09 -12.53
CA VAL A 78 6.70 -4.52 -13.73
C VAL A 78 7.92 -3.66 -13.39
N ASP A 79 7.88 -2.93 -12.28
CA ASP A 79 9.00 -2.11 -11.78
C ASP A 79 10.26 -2.95 -11.47
N LYS A 80 10.15 -4.28 -11.38
CA LYS A 80 11.19 -5.18 -10.85
C LYS A 80 11.70 -6.27 -11.78
N LYS A 81 11.28 -6.31 -13.05
CA LYS A 81 11.83 -7.26 -14.05
C LYS A 81 13.38 -7.20 -14.17
N ALA A 82 14.03 -6.15 -13.66
CA ALA A 82 15.49 -6.01 -13.61
C ALA A 82 16.19 -6.47 -12.31
N ARG A 83 15.48 -6.78 -11.21
CA ARG A 83 16.10 -6.97 -9.85
C ARG A 83 15.60 -8.19 -9.05
N GLY A 84 14.93 -9.14 -9.70
CA GLY A 84 14.39 -10.34 -9.06
C GLY A 84 12.92 -10.16 -8.67
N ASN A 85 12.14 -11.24 -8.81
CA ASN A 85 10.68 -11.25 -8.78
C ASN A 85 10.04 -10.98 -7.40
N THR A 86 10.80 -10.43 -6.45
CA THR A 86 10.39 -10.26 -5.06
C THR A 86 9.88 -8.84 -4.81
N LEU A 87 8.59 -8.72 -4.46
CA LEU A 87 8.02 -7.46 -4.00
C LEU A 87 8.68 -7.02 -2.69
N ARG A 88 8.80 -5.70 -2.52
CA ARG A 88 9.45 -5.08 -1.36
C ARG A 88 8.63 -3.87 -1.03
N PHE A 89 8.29 -3.74 0.25
CA PHE A 89 7.51 -2.64 0.76
C PHE A 89 8.28 -1.98 1.90
N VAL A 90 8.15 -0.67 2.02
CA VAL A 90 8.45 0.01 3.28
C VAL A 90 7.19 -0.08 4.12
N ILE A 91 7.30 -0.66 5.31
CA ILE A 91 6.21 -0.76 6.30
C ILE A 91 6.63 -0.10 7.61
N LEU A 92 5.71 0.01 8.56
CA LEU A 92 6.00 0.42 9.93
C LEU A 92 5.90 -0.79 10.87
N THR A 93 6.75 -0.83 11.90
CA THR A 93 6.63 -1.75 13.05
C THR A 93 6.21 -1.01 14.32
N GLY A 94 5.57 0.14 14.13
CA GLY A 94 5.35 1.18 15.12
C GLY A 94 5.44 2.55 14.45
N ILE A 95 4.61 3.52 14.86
CA ILE A 95 4.69 4.90 14.35
C ILE A 95 6.12 5.45 14.48
N GLY A 96 6.68 5.94 13.37
CA GLY A 96 8.05 6.48 13.32
C GLY A 96 9.16 5.43 13.15
N HIS A 97 8.83 4.14 13.04
CA HIS A 97 9.80 3.04 12.91
C HIS A 97 9.65 2.29 11.57
N PRO A 98 10.24 2.82 10.48
CA PRO A 98 10.14 2.22 9.16
C PRO A 98 11.13 1.06 8.96
N VAL A 99 10.65 -0.03 8.38
CA VAL A 99 11.46 -1.18 7.97
C VAL A 99 11.14 -1.59 6.54
N GLU A 100 12.12 -2.17 5.84
CA GLU A 100 11.86 -2.82 4.55
C GLU A 100 11.40 -4.26 4.79
N TRP A 101 10.28 -4.64 4.17
CA TRP A 101 9.80 -6.01 4.15
C TRP A 101 9.83 -6.55 2.72
N SER A 102 10.72 -7.52 2.49
CA SER A 102 10.86 -8.24 1.23
C SER A 102 10.05 -9.53 1.23
N GLY A 103 9.34 -9.77 0.13
CA GLY A 103 8.55 -10.97 -0.11
C GLY A 103 7.47 -11.26 0.93
N PRO A 104 6.55 -10.31 1.25
CA PRO A 104 5.35 -10.67 1.99
C PRO A 104 4.56 -11.78 1.28
N ASP A 105 3.84 -12.58 2.07
CA ASP A 105 2.96 -13.61 1.56
C ASP A 105 1.92 -13.00 0.58
N PRO A 106 1.75 -13.56 -0.63
CA PRO A 106 0.72 -13.11 -1.57
C PRO A 106 -0.68 -13.02 -0.97
N ASP A 107 -1.05 -13.91 -0.06
CA ASP A 107 -2.37 -13.91 0.58
C ASP A 107 -2.55 -12.69 1.51
N LEU A 108 -1.48 -12.26 2.18
CA LEU A 108 -1.48 -11.02 2.98
C LEU A 108 -1.62 -9.79 2.09
N LEU A 109 -1.01 -9.80 0.91
CA LEU A 109 -1.12 -8.70 -0.04
C LEU A 109 -2.56 -8.55 -0.54
N LEU A 110 -3.21 -9.66 -0.90
CA LEU A 110 -4.61 -9.67 -1.31
C LEU A 110 -5.53 -9.22 -0.17
N ALA A 111 -5.36 -9.76 1.05
CA ALA A 111 -6.17 -9.38 2.20
C ALA A 111 -6.00 -7.89 2.59
N ALA A 112 -4.79 -7.35 2.46
CA ALA A 112 -4.53 -5.92 2.66
C ALA A 112 -5.24 -5.06 1.61
N TYR A 113 -5.28 -5.52 0.36
CA TYR A 113 -6.03 -4.86 -0.71
C TYR A 113 -7.54 -4.90 -0.43
N GLU A 114 -8.10 -6.05 -0.09
CA GLU A 114 -9.54 -6.21 0.19
C GLU A 114 -10.01 -5.28 1.32
N SER A 115 -9.17 -5.06 2.34
CA SER A 115 -9.40 -4.12 3.45
C SER A 115 -9.51 -2.65 3.03
N LEU A 116 -9.17 -2.31 1.78
CA LEU A 116 -9.32 -0.97 1.19
C LEU A 116 -10.60 -0.81 0.36
N THR A 117 -11.28 -1.92 0.07
CA THR A 117 -12.36 -1.97 -0.94
C THR A 117 -13.74 -2.26 -0.36
N ALA A 118 -13.82 -2.42 0.97
CA ALA A 118 -15.04 -2.62 1.74
C ALA A 118 -15.77 -1.30 2.01
#